data_AF-A0A1V5HU04-F1
#
_entry.id   AF-A0A1V5HU04-F1
#
_cell.length_a   1.000
_cell.length_b   1.000
_cell.length_c   1.000
_cell.angle_alpha   90.00
_cell.angle_beta   90.00
_cell.angle_gamma   90.00
#
_symmetry.space_group_name_H-M   'P 1'
#
loop_
_entity.id
_entity.type
_entity.pdbx_description
1 polymer ?
#
loop_
_entity_poly.entity_id
_entity_poly.type
_entity_poly.pdbx_seq_one_letter_code
_entity_poly.pdbx_strand_id
1 'polypeptide(L)'
;MELLKGEWDGEAYTVTGRIKLAEVRSIVCPRVPVDKVIIETEKKAPPPKTSGRYTGLVIDVRHLPLIPSMTFRVFDEAGRAVYGVEFAEQKWLLQSGICSYYNNINYAQGELRVAPNPIKTKAVRLSTGNVDIVIPNSAAAMIRGSSYDFRKECKVLLVVK
;
A
#
# COMPACT_ATOMS: atom_id res chain seq x y z
N MET A 1 -1.69 -21.62 -9.64
CA MET A 1 -0.38 -22.21 -9.26
C MET A 1 0.13 -23.07 -10.42
N GLU A 2 1.33 -22.81 -10.93
CA GLU A 2 1.97 -23.57 -12.02
C GLU A 2 3.30 -24.15 -11.53
N LEU A 3 3.52 -25.45 -11.74
CA LEU A 3 4.76 -26.14 -11.37
C LEU A 3 5.72 -26.10 -12.58
N LEU A 4 6.94 -25.63 -12.37
CA LEU A 4 7.92 -25.42 -13.44
C LEU A 4 8.93 -26.56 -13.56
N LYS A 5 9.38 -27.12 -12.43
CA LYS A 5 10.38 -28.19 -12.41
C LYS A 5 10.28 -28.99 -11.12
N GLY A 6 10.46 -30.30 -11.21
CA GLY A 6 10.67 -31.18 -10.07
C GLY A 6 11.96 -31.96 -10.30
N GLU A 7 12.95 -31.78 -9.45
CA GLU A 7 14.20 -32.55 -9.48
C GLU A 7 14.31 -33.39 -8.21
N TRP A 8 14.76 -34.63 -8.37
CA TRP A 8 14.98 -35.61 -7.30
C TRP A 8 16.47 -35.87 -7.17
N ASP A 9 17.03 -35.57 -6.00
CA ASP A 9 18.47 -35.69 -5.76
C ASP A 9 18.81 -36.91 -4.86
N GLY A 10 17.93 -37.92 -4.83
CA GLY A 10 18.11 -39.12 -4.01
C GLY A 10 17.74 -38.98 -2.53
N GLU A 11 17.73 -37.76 -1.97
CA GLU A 11 17.26 -37.46 -0.60
C GLU A 11 16.03 -36.54 -0.52
N ALA A 12 15.85 -35.60 -1.47
CA ALA A 12 14.75 -34.63 -1.44
C ALA A 12 14.18 -34.33 -2.84
N TYR A 13 12.85 -34.18 -2.92
CA TYR A 13 12.16 -33.71 -4.12
C TYR A 13 12.09 -32.18 -4.06
N THR A 14 12.85 -31.50 -4.91
CA THR A 14 12.78 -30.04 -5.02
C THR A 14 11.80 -29.68 -6.11
N VAL A 15 10.64 -29.16 -5.72
CA VAL A 15 9.59 -28.70 -6.63
C VAL A 15 9.61 -27.16 -6.70
N THR A 16 9.93 -26.63 -7.87
CA THR A 16 9.86 -25.19 -8.15
C THR A 16 8.54 -24.87 -8.82
N GLY A 17 7.72 -24.02 -8.20
CA GLY A 17 6.48 -23.52 -8.77
C GLY A 17 6.38 -22.00 -8.73
N ARG A 18 5.56 -21.43 -9.60
CA ARG A 18 5.15 -20.03 -9.55
C ARG A 18 3.68 -19.94 -9.17
N ILE A 19 3.37 -19.04 -8.24
CA ILE A 19 1.99 -18.73 -7.85
C ILE A 19 1.74 -17.28 -8.21
N LYS A 20 0.66 -17.02 -8.98
CA LYS A 20 0.24 -15.65 -9.26
C LYS A 20 -0.19 -15.02 -7.95
N LEU A 21 0.44 -13.90 -7.59
CA LEU A 21 0.15 -13.21 -6.34
C LEU A 21 -1.33 -12.79 -6.23
N ALA A 22 -1.98 -12.54 -7.37
CA ALA A 22 -3.42 -12.28 -7.45
C ALA A 22 -4.29 -13.40 -6.84
N GLU A 23 -3.92 -14.68 -7.03
CA GLU A 23 -4.66 -15.80 -6.43
C GLU A 23 -4.47 -15.85 -4.90
N VAL A 24 -3.23 -15.62 -4.44
CA VAL A 24 -2.89 -15.63 -3.00
C VAL A 24 -3.54 -14.47 -2.25
N ARG A 25 -3.75 -13.32 -2.91
CA ARG A 25 -4.40 -12.15 -2.32
C ARG A 25 -5.80 -12.45 -1.79
N SER A 26 -6.57 -13.30 -2.47
CA SER A 26 -7.94 -13.66 -2.04
C SER A 26 -7.98 -14.36 -0.67
N ILE A 27 -6.90 -15.03 -0.29
CA ILE A 27 -6.77 -15.81 0.95
C ILE A 27 -6.21 -14.94 2.08
N VAL A 28 -5.27 -14.04 1.76
CA VAL A 28 -4.58 -13.18 2.75
C VAL A 28 -5.40 -11.95 3.10
N CYS A 29 -6.31 -11.50 2.22
CA CYS A 29 -7.24 -10.45 2.60
C CYS A 29 -8.05 -10.94 3.80
N PRO A 30 -8.01 -10.25 4.97
CA PRO A 30 -9.01 -10.52 5.98
C PRO A 30 -10.37 -10.39 5.29
N ARG A 31 -11.25 -11.39 5.46
CA ARG A 31 -12.68 -11.22 5.20
C ARG A 31 -13.15 -10.18 6.20
N VAL A 32 -12.86 -8.90 5.96
CA VAL A 32 -13.44 -7.80 6.68
C VAL A 32 -14.85 -7.72 6.12
N PRO A 33 -15.89 -8.10 6.88
CA PRO A 33 -17.22 -7.65 6.54
C PRO A 33 -17.12 -6.13 6.62
N VAL A 34 -17.30 -5.43 5.50
CA VAL A 34 -17.46 -3.97 5.50
C VAL A 34 -18.86 -3.67 6.04
N ASP A 35 -19.16 -4.15 7.25
CA ASP A 35 -20.33 -3.76 8.01
C ASP A 35 -19.98 -2.45 8.70
N LYS A 36 -20.13 -1.34 7.96
CA LYS A 36 -20.53 0.03 8.35
C LYS A 36 -20.05 0.67 9.68
N VAL A 37 -19.21 0.07 10.48
CA VAL A 37 -18.85 0.55 11.82
C VAL A 37 -17.44 1.13 11.73
N ILE A 38 -17.25 2.37 12.20
CA ILE A 38 -16.04 3.21 12.13
C ILE A 38 -15.93 4.13 10.87
N ILE A 39 -17.04 4.73 10.43
CA ILE A 39 -16.96 6.04 9.74
C ILE A 39 -17.64 7.15 10.58
N GLU A 40 -18.08 6.87 11.80
CA GLU A 40 -18.77 7.85 12.64
C GLU A 40 -17.90 8.51 13.72
N THR A 41 -16.58 8.30 13.74
CA THR A 41 -15.74 8.94 14.76
C THR A 41 -14.43 9.48 14.19
N GLU A 42 -14.53 10.51 13.35
CA GLU A 42 -13.75 11.74 13.55
C GLU A 42 -14.24 12.82 12.59
N LYS A 43 -15.31 13.49 13.01
CA LYS A 43 -15.63 14.84 12.57
C LYS A 43 -14.57 15.77 13.19
N LYS A 44 -13.34 15.79 12.68
CA LYS A 44 -12.28 16.68 13.19
C LYS A 44 -11.71 17.55 12.06
N ALA A 45 -12.10 18.82 12.16
CA ALA A 45 -11.63 20.06 11.53
C ALA A 45 -11.06 19.97 10.10
N PRO A 46 -11.61 20.74 9.13
CA PRO A 46 -11.07 20.76 7.78
C PRO A 46 -9.60 21.20 7.83
N PRO A 47 -8.65 20.37 7.37
CA PRO A 47 -7.30 20.85 7.11
C PRO A 47 -7.36 21.93 6.04
N PRO A 48 -6.42 22.89 6.05
CA PRO A 48 -6.41 24.00 5.10
C PRO A 48 -6.48 23.45 3.68
N LYS A 49 -7.35 24.06 2.86
CA LYS A 49 -7.61 23.71 1.47
C LYS A 49 -6.31 23.86 0.66
N THR A 50 -5.48 22.82 0.60
CA THR A 50 -4.43 22.74 -0.40
C THR A 50 -5.05 22.19 -1.67
N SER A 51 -5.18 23.11 -2.62
CA SER A 51 -5.71 22.97 -3.96
C SER A 51 -5.00 21.84 -4.71
N GLY A 52 -5.72 20.74 -4.95
CA GLY A 52 -5.26 19.69 -5.86
C GLY A 52 -6.01 18.38 -5.65
N ARG A 53 -6.69 17.90 -6.69
CA ARG A 53 -7.20 16.53 -6.72
C ARG A 53 -5.98 15.61 -6.84
N TYR A 54 -5.59 14.98 -5.74
CA TYR A 54 -4.51 14.00 -5.75
C TYR A 54 -5.04 12.66 -6.26
N THR A 55 -4.30 12.04 -7.17
CA THR A 55 -4.71 10.81 -7.85
C THR A 55 -4.07 9.56 -7.28
N GLY A 56 -3.05 9.70 -6.45
CA GLY A 56 -2.40 8.57 -5.77
C GLY A 56 -1.33 9.01 -4.78
N LEU A 57 -0.66 8.02 -4.19
CA LEU A 57 0.39 8.20 -3.20
C LEU A 57 1.65 7.45 -3.63
N VAL A 58 2.79 8.14 -3.63
CA VAL A 58 4.12 7.58 -3.88
C VAL A 58 4.96 7.78 -2.64
N ILE A 59 5.37 6.68 -2.01
CA ILE A 59 6.20 6.71 -0.80
C ILE A 59 7.61 6.23 -1.14
N ASP A 60 8.61 7.07 -0.88
CA ASP A 60 10.02 6.69 -0.99
C ASP A 60 10.52 6.08 0.33
N VAL A 61 10.84 4.79 0.28
CA VAL A 61 11.33 3.96 1.40
C VAL A 61 12.69 3.33 1.09
N ARG A 62 13.38 3.73 0.01
CA ARG A 62 14.67 3.14 -0.41
C ARG A 62 15.80 3.20 0.63
N HIS A 63 15.69 4.13 1.57
CA HIS A 63 16.65 4.36 2.63
C HIS A 63 16.36 3.52 3.90
N LEU A 64 15.26 2.76 3.91
CA LEU A 64 14.82 1.93 5.02
C LEU A 64 14.79 0.45 4.61
N PRO A 65 15.03 -0.49 5.53
CA PRO A 65 14.99 -1.92 5.26
C PRO A 65 13.55 -2.44 5.22
N LEU A 66 12.70 -1.90 4.33
CA LEU A 66 11.31 -2.34 4.21
C LEU A 66 11.25 -3.78 3.73
N ILE A 67 10.49 -4.60 4.45
CA ILE A 67 10.16 -5.96 4.03
C ILE A 67 8.87 -5.89 3.20
N PRO A 68 8.91 -6.23 1.89
CA PRO A 68 7.70 -6.25 1.07
C PRO A 68 6.67 -7.20 1.66
N SER A 69 5.49 -6.67 1.97
CA SER A 69 4.39 -7.42 2.57
C SER A 69 3.14 -7.39 1.70
N MET A 70 2.30 -8.42 1.88
CA MET A 70 0.96 -8.51 1.28
C MET A 70 -0.04 -7.55 1.91
N THR A 71 0.20 -7.15 3.15
CA THR A 71 -0.62 -6.19 3.88
C THR A 71 0.31 -5.34 4.74
N PHE A 72 0.11 -4.02 4.68
CA PHE A 72 0.83 -3.06 5.50
C PHE A 72 -0.12 -1.92 5.86
N ARG A 73 0.22 -1.20 6.92
CA ARG A 73 -0.43 0.05 7.30
C ARG A 73 0.55 1.19 7.17
N VAL A 74 0.01 2.36 6.83
CA VAL A 74 0.73 3.62 6.84
C VAL A 74 0.23 4.44 8.00
N PHE A 75 1.14 4.82 8.89
CA PHE A 75 0.87 5.66 10.05
C PHE A 75 1.45 7.06 9.85
N ASP A 76 0.88 8.04 10.54
CA ASP A 76 1.56 9.32 10.74
C ASP A 76 2.51 9.26 11.94
N GLU A 77 3.29 10.33 12.14
CA GLU A 77 4.23 10.42 13.26
C GLU A 77 3.53 10.39 14.63
N ALA A 78 2.24 10.76 14.67
CA ALA A 78 1.39 10.68 15.85
C ALA A 78 0.77 9.27 16.09
N GLY A 79 1.07 8.29 15.24
CA GLY A 79 0.61 6.90 15.38
C GLY A 79 -0.80 6.64 14.85
N ARG A 80 -1.40 7.59 14.11
CA ARG A 80 -2.72 7.41 13.50
C ARG A 80 -2.59 6.76 12.13
N ALA A 81 -3.43 5.76 11.85
CA ALA A 81 -3.50 5.15 10.53
C ALA A 81 -3.98 6.18 9.49
N VAL A 82 -3.25 6.26 8.37
CA VAL A 82 -3.55 7.11 7.21
C VAL A 82 -4.01 6.26 6.04
N TYR A 83 -3.41 5.07 5.90
CA TYR A 83 -3.71 4.11 4.85
C TYR A 83 -3.54 2.67 5.37
N GLY A 84 -4.30 1.74 4.79
CA GLY A 84 -4.31 0.33 5.15
C GLY A 84 -5.44 -0.40 4.44
N VAL A 85 -5.51 -1.72 4.63
CA VAL A 85 -6.57 -2.57 4.05
C VAL A 85 -7.98 -2.15 4.48
N GLU A 86 -8.13 -1.50 5.63
CA GLU A 86 -9.41 -1.01 6.17
C GLU A 86 -10.02 0.14 5.35
N PHE A 87 -9.20 0.90 4.62
CA PHE A 87 -9.66 2.00 3.76
C PHE A 87 -9.83 1.57 2.29
N ALA A 88 -9.31 0.40 1.94
CA ALA A 88 -9.31 -0.13 0.58
C ALA A 88 -10.62 -0.86 0.29
N GLU A 89 -11.13 -0.70 -0.93
CA GLU A 89 -12.27 -1.48 -1.40
C GLU A 89 -11.80 -2.85 -1.89
N GLN A 90 -12.52 -3.90 -1.49
CA GLN A 90 -12.11 -5.29 -1.73
C GLN A 90 -11.89 -5.62 -3.22
N LYS A 91 -12.73 -5.08 -4.12
CA LYS A 91 -12.60 -5.27 -5.57
C LYS A 91 -11.24 -4.80 -6.08
N TRP A 92 -10.82 -3.61 -5.68
CA TRP A 92 -9.54 -3.03 -6.08
C TRP A 92 -8.37 -3.71 -5.39
N LEU A 93 -8.53 -4.09 -4.12
CA LEU A 93 -7.53 -4.84 -3.37
C LEU A 93 -7.24 -6.21 -4.01
N LEU A 94 -8.27 -6.92 -4.48
CA LEU A 94 -8.12 -8.20 -5.20
C LEU A 94 -7.44 -8.03 -6.56
N GLN A 95 -7.89 -7.04 -7.35
CA GLN A 95 -7.38 -6.82 -8.71
C GLN A 95 -5.95 -6.27 -8.71
N SER A 96 -5.72 -5.21 -7.94
CA SER A 96 -4.50 -4.39 -8.00
C SER A 96 -3.55 -4.63 -6.83
N GLY A 97 -4.06 -5.09 -5.69
CA GLY A 97 -3.31 -5.19 -4.43
C GLY A 97 -3.25 -3.86 -3.69
N ILE A 98 -2.74 -3.90 -2.46
CA ILE A 98 -2.63 -2.72 -1.59
C ILE A 98 -1.59 -1.70 -2.08
N CYS A 99 -0.54 -2.17 -2.76
CA CYS A 99 0.48 -1.32 -3.34
C CYS A 99 1.14 -2.01 -4.53
N SER A 100 1.89 -1.23 -5.31
CA SER A 100 2.94 -1.79 -6.17
C SER A 100 4.31 -1.30 -5.71
N TYR A 101 5.29 -2.20 -5.77
CA TYR A 101 6.67 -1.93 -5.43
C TYR A 101 7.46 -1.58 -6.70
N TYR A 102 8.25 -0.51 -6.65
CA TYR A 102 9.10 -0.06 -7.74
C TYR A 102 10.50 0.24 -7.20
N ASN A 103 11.50 0.10 -8.04
CA ASN A 103 12.88 0.41 -7.65
C ASN A 103 13.28 1.87 -7.95
N ASN A 104 12.47 2.58 -8.74
CA ASN A 104 12.79 3.93 -9.21
C ASN A 104 11.60 4.89 -9.09
N ILE A 105 11.86 6.04 -8.46
CA ILE A 105 10.87 7.08 -8.19
C ILE A 105 10.35 7.77 -9.46
N ASN A 106 11.19 7.92 -10.50
CA ASN A 106 10.79 8.57 -11.75
C ASN A 106 9.78 7.70 -12.52
N TYR A 107 10.01 6.40 -12.56
CA TYR A 107 9.06 5.45 -13.15
C TYR A 107 7.78 5.33 -12.32
N ALA A 108 7.89 5.34 -10.99
CA ALA A 108 6.73 5.28 -10.11
C ALA A 108 5.77 6.47 -10.30
N GLN A 109 6.27 7.67 -10.61
CA GLN A 109 5.42 8.85 -10.81
C GLN A 109 4.68 8.86 -12.14
N GLY A 110 5.24 8.21 -13.17
CA GLY A 110 4.65 8.10 -14.50
C GLY A 110 3.65 6.95 -14.65
N GLU A 111 3.51 6.11 -13.62
CA GLU A 111 2.64 4.94 -13.68
C GLU A 111 1.16 5.36 -13.71
N LEU A 112 0.38 4.70 -14.59
CA LEU A 112 -1.04 4.99 -14.78
C LEU A 112 -1.85 4.84 -13.48
N ARG A 113 -1.34 4.03 -12.55
CA ARG A 113 -1.93 3.82 -11.22
C ARG A 113 -2.01 5.10 -10.39
N VAL A 114 -1.03 6.00 -10.45
CA VAL A 114 -0.99 7.20 -9.58
C VAL A 114 -0.99 8.52 -10.35
N ALA A 115 -0.78 8.48 -11.67
CA ALA A 115 -0.89 9.64 -12.54
C ALA A 115 -2.31 10.24 -12.54
N PRO A 116 -2.49 11.53 -12.90
CA PRO A 116 -1.46 12.51 -13.27
C PRO A 116 -0.82 13.28 -12.10
N ASN A 117 -1.41 13.26 -10.89
CA ASN A 117 -0.94 14.10 -9.77
C ASN A 117 -0.81 13.30 -8.45
N PRO A 118 0.27 12.51 -8.28
CA PRO A 118 0.53 11.78 -7.05
C PRO A 118 1.09 12.68 -5.93
N ILE A 119 0.69 12.40 -4.69
CA ILE A 119 1.39 12.90 -3.50
C ILE A 119 2.70 12.13 -3.38
N LYS A 120 3.82 12.86 -3.40
CA LYS A 120 5.16 12.29 -3.21
C LYS A 120 5.58 12.52 -1.78
N THR A 121 5.98 11.47 -1.08
CA THR A 121 6.36 11.58 0.32
C THR A 121 7.52 10.64 0.62
N LYS A 122 8.41 11.09 1.48
CA LYS A 122 9.49 10.26 2.02
C LYS A 122 9.01 9.65 3.33
N ALA A 123 9.21 8.33 3.51
CA ALA A 123 8.97 7.72 4.81
C ALA A 123 9.96 8.25 5.85
N VAL A 124 9.50 8.40 7.09
CA VAL A 124 10.34 8.85 8.22
C VAL A 124 11.00 7.64 8.88
N ARG A 125 10.21 6.60 9.14
CA ARG A 125 10.64 5.37 9.79
C ARG A 125 9.72 4.21 9.42
N LEU A 126 10.15 3.00 9.75
CA LEU A 126 9.30 1.82 9.70
C LEU A 126 8.76 1.49 11.10
N SER A 127 7.66 0.77 11.12
CA SER A 127 7.02 0.23 12.33
C SER A 127 6.74 -1.27 12.14
N THR A 128 6.43 -1.97 13.24
CA THR A 128 5.96 -3.36 13.25
C THR A 128 6.84 -4.29 12.42
N GLY A 129 8.09 -4.48 12.84
CA GLY A 129 9.00 -5.43 12.18
C GLY A 129 9.38 -5.07 10.74
N ASN A 130 9.49 -3.78 10.44
CA ASN A 130 9.86 -3.24 9.12
C ASN A 130 8.82 -3.48 8.00
N VAL A 131 7.55 -3.66 8.36
CA VAL A 131 6.45 -3.83 7.41
C VAL A 131 5.61 -2.57 7.29
N ASP A 132 5.28 -1.95 8.42
CA ASP A 132 4.45 -0.75 8.47
C ASP A 132 5.30 0.51 8.25
N ILE A 133 4.70 1.54 7.66
CA ILE A 133 5.43 2.72 7.21
C ILE A 133 4.92 3.94 7.96
N VAL A 134 5.83 4.77 8.46
CA VAL A 134 5.49 6.04 9.08
C VAL A 134 5.84 7.18 8.14
N ILE A 135 4.86 8.02 7.83
CA ILE A 135 5.00 9.20 6.98
C ILE A 135 4.97 10.49 7.82
N PRO A 136 5.57 11.59 7.34
CA PRO A 136 5.54 12.86 8.06
C PRO A 136 4.11 13.41 8.17
N ASN A 137 3.86 14.17 9.24
CA ASN A 137 2.54 14.74 9.51
C ASN A 137 2.03 15.66 8.38
N SER A 138 2.93 16.35 7.66
CA SER A 138 2.58 17.19 6.51
C SER A 138 1.95 16.38 5.38
N ALA A 139 2.56 15.24 5.02
CA ALA A 139 2.03 14.34 4.01
C ALA A 139 0.72 13.70 4.47
N ALA A 140 0.64 13.29 5.73
CA ALA A 140 -0.59 12.75 6.31
C ALA A 140 -1.75 13.76 6.25
N ALA A 141 -1.48 15.04 6.47
CA ALA A 141 -2.47 16.12 6.33
C ALA A 141 -2.91 16.29 4.87
N MET A 142 -2.00 16.21 3.90
CA MET A 142 -2.36 16.26 2.46
C MET A 142 -3.24 15.07 2.04
N ILE A 143 -2.95 13.87 2.54
CA ILE A 143 -3.74 12.67 2.25
C ILE A 143 -5.14 12.80 2.84
N ARG A 144 -5.26 13.30 4.08
CA ARG A 144 -6.55 13.53 4.76
C ARG A 144 -7.34 14.71 4.17
N GLY A 145 -6.64 15.74 3.71
CA GLY A 145 -7.23 16.92 3.07
C GLY A 145 -7.57 16.73 1.59
N SER A 146 -7.14 15.63 0.97
CA SER A 146 -7.48 15.30 -0.40
C SER A 146 -9.00 15.15 -0.56
N SER A 147 -9.58 15.85 -1.52
CA SER A 147 -10.99 15.68 -1.88
C SER A 147 -11.28 14.34 -2.57
N TYR A 148 -10.23 13.58 -2.93
CA TYR A 148 -10.34 12.30 -3.62
C TYR A 148 -9.80 11.15 -2.76
N ASP A 149 -10.63 10.13 -2.54
CA ASP A 149 -10.29 8.92 -1.78
C ASP A 149 -9.53 7.89 -2.64
N PHE A 150 -8.33 8.25 -3.11
CA PHE A 150 -7.45 7.30 -3.83
C PHE A 150 -7.07 6.05 -2.99
N ARG A 151 -7.29 6.10 -1.67
CA ARG A 151 -7.13 4.98 -0.72
C ARG A 151 -8.07 3.82 -1.04
N LYS A 152 -9.30 4.09 -1.49
CA LYS A 152 -10.30 3.05 -1.82
C LYS A 152 -9.85 2.22 -3.02
N GLU A 153 -9.27 2.87 -4.02
CA GLU A 153 -8.78 2.22 -5.24
C GLU A 153 -7.35 1.67 -5.14
N CYS A 154 -6.73 1.71 -3.95
CA CYS A 154 -5.35 1.25 -3.73
C CYS A 154 -4.32 1.87 -4.68
N LYS A 155 -4.46 3.16 -4.99
CA LYS A 155 -3.51 3.90 -5.84
C LYS A 155 -2.28 4.34 -5.05
N VAL A 156 -1.54 3.34 -4.57
CA VAL A 156 -0.33 3.54 -3.76
C VAL A 156 0.85 2.82 -4.39
N LEU A 157 1.97 3.52 -4.43
CA LEU A 157 3.25 3.06 -4.95
C LEU A 157 4.32 3.22 -3.89
N LEU A 158 5.08 2.14 -3.70
CA LEU A 158 6.21 2.10 -2.80
C LEU A 158 7.49 2.01 -3.59
N VAL A 159 8.41 2.93 -3.34
CA VAL A 159 9.73 2.89 -3.95
C VAL A 159 10.70 2.23 -2.97
N VAL A 160 11.06 0.98 -3.26
CA VAL A 160 11.97 0.13 -2.47
C VAL A 160 13.32 0.01 -3.17
N LYS A 161 14.32 -0.53 -2.46
CA LYS A 161 15.66 -0.77 -3.00
C LYS A 161 15.72 -2.08 -3.77
#